data_AF-A0A7U9N1R3-F1
#
_entry.id   AF-A0A7U9N1R3-F1
#
_cell.length_a   1.000
_cell.length_b   1.000
_cell.length_c   1.000
_cell.angle_alpha   90.00
_cell.angle_beta   90.00
_cell.angle_gamma   90.00
#
_symmetry.space_group_name_H-M   'P 1'
#
loop_
_entity.id
_entity.type
_entity.pdbx_description
1 polymer ?
#
loop_
_entity_poly.entity_id
_entity_poly.type
_entity_poly.pdbx_seq_one_letter_code
_entity_poly.pdbx_strand_id
1 'polypeptide(L)'
;MRNNLSELRREAEEYFRQVSQDLNSANEAYRHILRMLDASLATGDYTELLKLIPYMEEAEGHVALQYIGKSHRLLRILNIIKLELLNGSRPFCHECGSEKALWEKYMLTLFAFRRLIFRLSEESISEAAVYLQRNPLSPLAAYIMTQGELLIPDQDFYETLEDLYWEIWSPGEMQQFQALRNPSASVPEHN
;
A
#
# COMPACT_ATOMS: atom_id res chain seq x y z
N MET A 1 16.24 4.45 -40.15
CA MET A 1 15.02 4.88 -39.43
C MET A 1 13.76 4.07 -39.73
N ARG A 2 13.51 3.54 -40.96
CA ARG A 2 12.29 2.74 -41.26
C ARG A 2 12.25 1.32 -40.64
N ASN A 3 13.39 0.65 -40.45
CA ASN A 3 13.42 -0.71 -39.85
C ASN A 3 12.99 -0.74 -38.37
N ASN A 4 13.17 0.36 -37.65
CA ASN A 4 12.90 0.44 -36.21
C ASN A 4 11.38 0.50 -35.91
N LEU A 5 10.60 1.09 -36.83
CA LEU A 5 9.13 1.19 -36.71
C LEU A 5 8.42 -0.14 -36.96
N SER A 6 8.96 -0.98 -37.86
CA SER A 6 8.41 -2.32 -38.10
C SER A 6 8.72 -3.29 -36.98
N GLU A 7 9.90 -3.17 -36.35
CA GLU A 7 10.27 -3.97 -35.18
C GLU A 7 9.42 -3.61 -33.97
N LEU A 8 9.29 -2.31 -33.65
CA LEU A 8 8.40 -1.82 -32.59
C LEU A 8 6.95 -2.26 -32.77
N ARG A 9 6.45 -2.25 -34.00
CA ARG A 9 5.07 -2.69 -34.29
C ARG A 9 4.89 -4.19 -34.05
N ARG A 10 5.87 -5.01 -34.46
CA ARG A 10 5.84 -6.45 -34.22
C ARG A 10 5.91 -6.77 -32.72
N GLU A 11 6.79 -6.09 -31.99
CA GLU A 11 6.90 -6.22 -30.53
C GLU A 11 5.60 -5.83 -29.84
N ALA A 12 4.95 -4.74 -30.26
CA ALA A 12 3.65 -4.33 -29.73
C ALA A 12 2.55 -5.38 -30.04
N GLU A 13 2.50 -5.90 -31.27
CA GLU A 13 1.54 -6.93 -31.66
C GLU A 13 1.74 -8.24 -30.88
N GLU A 14 2.99 -8.65 -30.65
CA GLU A 14 3.33 -9.80 -29.81
C GLU A 14 2.95 -9.57 -28.33
N TYR A 15 3.23 -8.37 -27.80
CA TYR A 15 2.84 -7.98 -26.45
C TYR A 15 1.32 -8.03 -26.25
N PHE A 16 0.54 -7.39 -27.13
CA PHE A 16 -0.93 -7.40 -27.01
C PHE A 16 -1.55 -8.78 -27.19
N ARG A 17 -0.94 -9.62 -28.04
CA ARG A 17 -1.35 -11.03 -28.18
C ARG A 17 -1.09 -11.81 -26.90
N GLN A 18 0.08 -11.63 -26.29
CA GLN A 18 0.44 -12.27 -25.01
C GLN A 18 -0.49 -11.81 -23.88
N VAL A 19 -0.73 -10.49 -23.77
CA VAL A 19 -1.70 -9.90 -22.83
C VAL A 19 -3.08 -10.54 -23.00
N SER A 20 -3.56 -10.71 -24.23
CA SER A 20 -4.88 -11.28 -24.51
C SER A 20 -4.98 -12.76 -24.08
N GLN A 21 -3.90 -13.51 -24.18
CA GLN A 21 -3.83 -14.92 -23.75
C GLN A 21 -3.74 -15.03 -22.23
N ASP A 22 -2.93 -14.18 -21.60
CA ASP A 22 -2.68 -14.22 -20.16
C ASP A 22 -3.80 -13.58 -19.34
N LEU A 23 -4.67 -12.77 -19.96
CA LEU A 23 -5.73 -12.06 -19.25
C LEU A 23 -6.69 -13.00 -18.51
N ASN A 24 -6.98 -14.18 -19.07
CA ASN A 24 -7.83 -15.16 -18.39
C ASN A 24 -7.15 -15.70 -17.13
N SER A 25 -5.88 -16.11 -17.25
CA SER A 25 -5.08 -16.59 -16.12
C SER A 25 -4.87 -15.50 -15.07
N ALA A 26 -4.63 -14.26 -15.48
CA ALA A 26 -4.52 -13.11 -14.58
C ALA A 26 -5.84 -12.87 -13.79
N ASN A 27 -6.99 -12.96 -14.46
CA ASN A 27 -8.29 -12.84 -13.81
C ASN A 27 -8.61 -14.02 -12.88
N GLU A 28 -8.14 -15.23 -13.19
CA GLU A 28 -8.28 -16.40 -12.32
C GLU A 28 -7.42 -16.27 -11.06
N ALA A 29 -6.15 -15.91 -11.23
CA ALA A 29 -5.23 -15.62 -10.14
C ALA A 29 -5.75 -14.49 -9.25
N TYR A 30 -6.24 -13.39 -9.84
CA TYR A 30 -6.85 -12.29 -9.09
C TYR A 30 -8.10 -12.73 -8.31
N ARG A 31 -9.00 -13.51 -8.92
CA ARG A 31 -10.15 -14.09 -8.21
C ARG A 31 -9.74 -15.04 -7.08
N HIS A 32 -8.63 -15.75 -7.23
CA HIS A 32 -8.08 -16.57 -6.15
C HIS A 32 -7.57 -15.71 -4.99
N ILE A 33 -6.79 -14.66 -5.29
CA ILE A 33 -6.30 -13.69 -4.29
C ILE A 33 -7.47 -13.10 -3.49
N LEU A 34 -8.51 -12.61 -4.16
CA LEU A 34 -9.68 -12.01 -3.48
C LEU A 34 -10.39 -13.01 -2.56
N ARG A 35 -10.60 -14.26 -3.02
CA ARG A 35 -11.26 -15.29 -2.21
C ARG A 35 -10.47 -15.65 -0.95
N MET A 36 -9.16 -15.81 -1.09
CA MET A 36 -8.28 -16.06 0.05
C MET A 36 -8.29 -14.88 1.01
N LEU A 37 -8.22 -13.66 0.49
CA LEU A 37 -8.22 -12.46 1.31
C LEU A 37 -9.52 -12.31 2.09
N ASP A 38 -10.68 -12.50 1.46
CA ASP A 38 -11.98 -12.54 2.15
C ASP A 38 -12.04 -13.62 3.23
N ALA A 39 -11.60 -14.84 2.91
CA ALA A 39 -11.63 -15.96 3.85
C ALA A 39 -10.75 -15.68 5.07
N SER A 40 -9.50 -15.26 4.87
CA SER A 40 -8.54 -14.97 5.94
C SER A 40 -8.96 -13.76 6.78
N LEU A 41 -9.53 -12.72 6.18
CA LEU A 41 -10.03 -11.56 6.91
C LEU A 41 -11.26 -11.90 7.76
N ALA A 42 -12.20 -12.69 7.22
CA ALA A 42 -13.40 -13.09 7.94
C ALA A 42 -13.09 -13.97 9.17
N THR A 43 -12.04 -14.79 9.10
CA THR A 43 -11.61 -15.67 10.20
C THR A 43 -10.57 -15.02 11.12
N GLY A 44 -9.97 -13.90 10.71
CA GLY A 44 -8.83 -13.30 11.40
C GLY A 44 -7.53 -14.13 11.30
N ASP A 45 -7.43 -15.03 10.32
CA ASP A 45 -6.24 -15.85 10.10
C ASP A 45 -5.17 -15.08 9.31
N TYR A 46 -4.38 -14.30 10.05
CA TYR A 46 -3.29 -13.53 9.47
C TYR A 46 -2.17 -14.41 8.89
N THR A 47 -2.04 -15.66 9.32
CA THR A 47 -1.01 -16.57 8.77
C THR A 47 -1.37 -16.95 7.34
N GLU A 48 -2.63 -17.34 7.11
CA GLU A 48 -3.14 -17.61 5.76
C GLU A 48 -3.15 -16.35 4.90
N LEU A 49 -3.50 -15.19 5.48
CA LEU A 49 -3.47 -13.91 4.77
C LEU A 49 -2.06 -13.61 4.21
N LEU A 50 -1.03 -13.80 5.02
CA LEU A 50 0.36 -13.50 4.63
C LEU A 50 0.93 -14.48 3.59
N LYS A 51 0.34 -15.67 3.41
CA LYS A 51 0.71 -16.58 2.30
C LYS A 51 0.35 -16.02 0.93
N LEU A 52 -0.52 -15.01 0.85
CA LEU A 52 -0.77 -14.30 -0.41
C LEU A 52 0.46 -13.59 -0.94
N ILE A 53 1.39 -13.14 -0.08
CA ILE A 53 2.61 -12.46 -0.52
C ILE A 53 3.45 -13.36 -1.44
N PRO A 54 3.95 -14.53 -0.99
CA PRO A 54 4.72 -15.42 -1.87
C PRO A 54 3.91 -15.96 -3.05
N TYR A 55 2.59 -16.17 -2.89
CA TYR A 55 1.73 -16.55 -4.01
C TYR A 55 1.72 -15.49 -5.12
N MET A 56 1.61 -14.21 -4.74
CA MET A 56 1.61 -13.08 -5.66
C MET A 56 2.98 -12.83 -6.27
N GLU A 57 4.07 -13.00 -5.52
CA GLU A 57 5.42 -12.69 -5.98
C GLU A 57 6.01 -13.76 -6.90
N GLU A 58 5.78 -15.05 -6.60
CA GLU A 58 6.55 -16.15 -7.20
C GLU A 58 5.72 -17.25 -7.87
N ALA A 59 4.41 -17.32 -7.61
CA ALA A 59 3.54 -18.41 -8.11
C ALA A 59 2.59 -17.93 -9.23
N GLU A 60 1.48 -18.65 -9.41
CA GLU A 60 0.41 -18.28 -10.36
C GLU A 60 -0.19 -16.90 -10.07
N GLY A 61 -0.02 -16.36 -8.85
CA GLY A 61 -0.42 -14.99 -8.52
C GLY A 61 0.38 -13.92 -9.27
N HIS A 62 1.58 -14.23 -9.76
CA HIS A 62 2.46 -13.27 -10.42
C HIS A 62 1.84 -12.69 -11.70
N VAL A 63 1.08 -13.48 -12.46
CA VAL A 63 0.39 -12.96 -13.66
C VAL A 63 -0.68 -11.91 -13.31
N ALA A 64 -1.28 -11.97 -12.11
CA ALA A 64 -2.17 -10.92 -11.65
C ALA A 64 -1.42 -9.63 -11.28
N LEU A 65 -0.19 -9.71 -10.78
CA LEU A 65 0.66 -8.52 -10.61
C LEU A 65 0.99 -7.88 -11.95
N GLN A 66 1.38 -8.67 -12.95
CA GLN A 66 1.80 -8.17 -14.26
C GLN A 66 0.69 -7.41 -15.00
N TYR A 67 -0.56 -7.88 -14.92
CA TYR A 67 -1.64 -7.38 -15.78
C TYR A 67 -2.78 -6.66 -15.04
N ILE A 68 -2.89 -6.78 -13.71
CA ILE A 68 -3.96 -6.15 -12.93
C ILE A 68 -3.37 -5.16 -11.92
N GLY A 69 -3.51 -3.87 -12.21
CA GLY A 69 -2.93 -2.80 -11.39
C GLY A 69 -3.38 -2.80 -9.92
N LYS A 70 -4.59 -3.29 -9.62
CA LYS A 70 -5.06 -3.44 -8.22
C LYS A 70 -4.21 -4.41 -7.41
N SER A 71 -3.63 -5.43 -8.05
CA SER A 71 -2.81 -6.45 -7.38
C SER A 71 -1.57 -5.84 -6.73
N HIS A 72 -0.95 -4.81 -7.32
CA HIS A 72 0.17 -4.11 -6.69
C HIS A 72 -0.20 -3.41 -5.38
N ARG A 73 -1.40 -2.80 -5.34
CA ARG A 73 -1.91 -2.17 -4.12
C ARG A 73 -2.22 -3.21 -3.05
N LEU A 74 -2.82 -4.33 -3.43
CA LEU A 74 -3.06 -5.45 -2.51
C LEU A 74 -1.74 -5.97 -1.92
N LEU A 75 -0.72 -6.19 -2.76
CA LEU A 75 0.60 -6.62 -2.29
C LEU A 75 1.22 -5.60 -1.31
N ARG A 76 1.05 -4.30 -1.57
CA ARG A 76 1.52 -3.26 -0.63
C ARG A 76 0.77 -3.33 0.70
N ILE A 77 -0.55 -3.45 0.68
CA ILE A 77 -1.37 -3.61 1.89
C ILE A 77 -0.92 -4.83 2.68
N LEU A 78 -0.70 -5.97 2.02
CA LEU A 78 -0.21 -7.19 2.66
C LEU A 78 1.18 -6.99 3.29
N ASN A 79 2.08 -6.28 2.62
CA ASN A 79 3.40 -5.97 3.17
C ASN A 79 3.34 -5.00 4.37
N ILE A 80 2.43 -4.03 4.37
CA ILE A 80 2.15 -3.19 5.55
C ILE A 80 1.74 -4.08 6.73
N ILE A 81 0.73 -4.94 6.52
CA ILE A 81 0.23 -5.86 7.55
C ILE A 81 1.34 -6.78 8.07
N LYS A 82 2.17 -7.35 7.18
CA LYS A 82 3.32 -8.18 7.54
C LYS A 82 4.27 -7.45 8.48
N LEU A 83 4.64 -6.21 8.13
CA LEU A 83 5.58 -5.42 8.93
C LEU A 83 4.98 -5.02 10.27
N GLU A 84 3.70 -4.66 10.33
CA GLU A 84 3.02 -4.34 11.58
C GLU A 84 2.97 -5.54 12.52
N LEU A 85 2.64 -6.73 12.01
CA LEU A 85 2.63 -7.96 12.79
C LEU A 85 4.03 -8.31 13.32
N LEU A 86 5.07 -8.14 12.51
CA LEU A 86 6.46 -8.36 12.94
C LEU A 86 6.93 -7.36 14.01
N ASN A 87 6.38 -6.16 14.03
CA ASN A 87 6.70 -5.11 15.02
C ASN A 87 5.73 -5.11 16.22
N GLY A 88 4.77 -6.03 16.29
CA GLY A 88 3.79 -6.10 17.37
C GLY A 88 2.73 -4.99 17.36
N SER A 89 2.59 -4.26 16.25
CA SER A 89 1.55 -3.24 16.06
C SER A 89 0.19 -3.86 15.72
N ARG A 90 -0.89 -3.11 15.95
CA ARG A 90 -2.23 -3.50 15.45
C ARG A 90 -2.19 -3.48 13.91
N PRO A 91 -2.54 -4.58 13.22
CA PRO A 91 -2.42 -4.65 11.77
C PRO A 91 -3.42 -3.71 11.07
N PHE A 92 -3.07 -3.19 9.91
CA PHE A 92 -3.86 -2.26 9.13
C PHE A 92 -5.25 -2.83 8.78
N CYS A 93 -5.33 -4.13 8.55
CA CYS A 93 -6.60 -4.83 8.30
C CYS A 93 -7.46 -5.06 9.53
N HIS A 94 -7.10 -4.53 10.69
CA HIS A 94 -7.93 -4.64 11.88
C HIS A 94 -9.32 -4.02 11.62
N GLU A 95 -10.37 -4.72 12.08
CA GLU A 95 -11.80 -4.46 11.82
C GLU A 95 -12.24 -4.61 10.36
N CYS A 96 -11.37 -5.08 9.45
CA CYS A 96 -11.76 -5.41 8.08
C CYS A 96 -12.16 -6.89 7.99
N GLY A 97 -13.47 -7.16 7.86
CA GLY A 97 -13.98 -8.53 7.68
C GLY A 97 -14.10 -9.00 6.21
N SER A 98 -13.66 -8.19 5.25
CA SER A 98 -13.71 -8.51 3.81
C SER A 98 -12.68 -7.68 3.03
N GLU A 99 -12.37 -8.12 1.81
CA GLU A 99 -11.55 -7.40 0.84
C GLU A 99 -12.09 -5.99 0.59
N LYS A 100 -13.41 -5.87 0.41
CA LYS A 100 -14.04 -4.59 0.17
C LYS A 100 -13.78 -3.60 1.31
N ALA A 101 -13.94 -4.04 2.56
CA ALA A 101 -13.69 -3.20 3.73
C ALA A 101 -12.21 -2.81 3.83
N LEU A 102 -11.29 -3.74 3.56
CA LEU A 102 -9.85 -3.47 3.54
C LEU A 102 -9.47 -2.45 2.45
N TRP A 103 -10.03 -2.63 1.25
CA TRP A 103 -9.81 -1.75 0.12
C TRP A 103 -10.36 -0.36 0.36
N GLU A 104 -11.59 -0.25 0.89
CA GLU A 104 -12.21 1.03 1.26
C GLU A 104 -11.36 1.76 2.29
N LYS A 105 -10.90 1.07 3.35
CA LYS A 105 -10.00 1.66 4.36
C LYS A 105 -8.72 2.20 3.70
N TYR A 106 -8.03 1.39 2.90
CA TYR A 106 -6.82 1.82 2.20
C TYR A 106 -7.05 3.03 1.28
N MET A 107 -8.11 3.00 0.48
CA MET A 107 -8.41 4.09 -0.44
C MET A 107 -8.79 5.38 0.29
N LEU A 108 -9.60 5.31 1.35
CA LEU A 108 -9.98 6.48 2.15
C LEU A 108 -8.77 7.09 2.87
N THR A 109 -7.86 6.27 3.40
CA THR A 109 -6.58 6.75 3.95
C THR A 109 -5.75 7.48 2.89
N LEU A 110 -5.61 6.92 1.68
CA LEU A 110 -4.91 7.61 0.60
C LEU A 110 -5.58 8.93 0.19
N PHE A 111 -6.91 8.98 0.17
CA PHE A 111 -7.63 10.21 -0.10
C PHE A 111 -7.40 11.25 0.99
N ALA A 112 -7.39 10.85 2.27
CA ALA A 112 -7.06 11.74 3.37
C ALA A 112 -5.65 12.31 3.22
N PHE A 113 -4.65 11.47 2.92
CA PHE A 113 -3.28 11.93 2.65
C PHE A 113 -3.21 12.93 1.49
N ARG A 114 -3.89 12.64 0.38
CA ARG A 114 -3.95 13.58 -0.75
C ARG A 114 -4.55 14.93 -0.36
N ARG A 115 -5.58 14.95 0.47
CA ARG A 115 -6.18 16.21 0.96
C ARG A 115 -5.22 17.01 1.83
N LEU A 116 -4.45 16.34 2.70
CA LEU A 116 -3.41 16.99 3.50
C LEU A 116 -2.26 17.54 2.64
N ILE A 117 -1.91 16.86 1.56
CA ILE A 117 -0.84 17.30 0.64
C ILE A 117 -1.31 18.46 -0.25
N PHE A 118 -2.47 18.33 -0.90
CA PHE A 118 -2.93 19.33 -1.86
C PHE A 118 -3.55 20.56 -1.21
N ARG A 119 -3.95 20.49 0.07
CA ARG A 119 -4.45 21.62 0.87
C ARG A 119 -5.48 22.49 0.13
N LEU A 120 -6.44 21.85 -0.55
CA LEU A 120 -7.41 22.53 -1.42
C LEU A 120 -8.32 23.52 -0.66
N SER A 121 -8.61 23.24 0.61
CA SER A 121 -9.32 24.11 1.55
C SER A 121 -9.12 23.65 2.99
N GLU A 122 -9.34 24.55 3.95
CA GLU A 122 -9.30 24.24 5.40
C GLU A 122 -10.30 23.14 5.78
N GLU A 123 -11.50 23.15 5.21
CA GLU A 123 -12.50 22.10 5.42
C GLU A 123 -11.99 20.74 4.92
N SER A 124 -11.33 20.70 3.76
CA SER A 124 -10.77 19.47 3.20
C SER A 124 -9.68 18.87 4.09
N ILE A 125 -8.82 19.73 4.64
CA ILE A 125 -7.75 19.34 5.59
C ILE A 125 -8.37 18.82 6.89
N SER A 126 -9.34 19.56 7.45
CA SER A 126 -10.02 19.20 8.70
C SER A 126 -10.76 17.86 8.59
N GLU A 127 -11.51 17.62 7.51
CA GLU A 127 -12.17 16.32 7.28
C GLU A 127 -11.16 15.17 7.19
N ALA A 128 -10.03 15.38 6.51
CA ALA A 128 -8.97 14.38 6.39
C ALA A 128 -8.32 14.08 7.75
N ALA A 129 -8.01 15.11 8.53
CA ALA A 129 -7.49 15.00 9.89
C ALA A 129 -8.44 14.20 10.80
N VAL A 130 -9.73 14.55 10.81
CA VAL A 130 -10.76 13.84 11.60
C VAL A 130 -10.85 12.36 11.20
N TYR A 131 -10.79 12.06 9.90
CA TYR A 131 -10.79 10.68 9.44
C TYR A 131 -9.56 9.91 9.96
N LEU A 132 -8.36 10.47 9.84
CA LEU A 132 -7.09 9.85 10.23
C LEU A 132 -6.96 9.64 11.75
N GLN A 133 -7.49 10.56 12.55
CA GLN A 133 -7.55 10.42 14.01
C GLN A 133 -8.51 9.30 14.44
N ARG A 134 -9.63 9.11 13.73
CA ARG A 134 -10.58 8.02 13.98
C ARG A 134 -10.11 6.67 13.46
N ASN A 135 -9.21 6.67 12.48
CA ASN A 135 -8.65 5.48 11.86
C ASN A 135 -7.12 5.51 11.97
N PRO A 136 -6.59 5.38 13.20
CA PRO A 136 -5.17 5.55 13.43
C PRO A 136 -4.35 4.52 12.68
N LEU A 137 -3.24 4.98 12.11
CA LEU A 137 -2.28 4.16 11.36
C LEU A 137 -1.08 3.88 12.24
N SER A 138 -0.39 2.76 12.00
CA SER A 138 0.97 2.61 12.49
C SER A 138 1.92 3.58 11.76
N PRO A 139 3.08 3.93 12.35
CA PRO A 139 4.14 4.66 11.66
C PRO A 139 4.54 4.02 10.32
N LEU A 140 4.59 2.69 10.28
CA LEU A 140 4.95 1.91 9.10
C LEU A 140 3.91 2.05 7.99
N ALA A 141 2.63 1.89 8.33
CA ALA A 141 1.54 2.07 7.37
C ALA A 141 1.53 3.50 6.81
N ALA A 142 1.64 4.51 7.69
CA ALA A 142 1.70 5.91 7.28
C ALA A 142 2.85 6.14 6.29
N TYR A 143 4.07 5.75 6.66
CA TYR A 143 5.26 5.93 5.81
C TYR A 143 5.14 5.19 4.47
N ILE A 144 4.81 3.90 4.46
CA ILE A 144 4.74 3.10 3.23
C ILE A 144 3.65 3.62 2.30
N MET A 145 2.50 4.02 2.84
CA MET A 145 1.40 4.58 2.04
C MET A 145 1.77 5.95 1.45
N THR A 146 2.51 6.78 2.19
CA THR A 146 3.05 8.04 1.65
C THR A 146 4.02 7.77 0.50
N GLN A 147 4.93 6.80 0.61
CA GLN A 147 5.90 6.51 -0.46
C GLN A 147 5.30 5.80 -1.68
N GLY A 148 4.22 5.03 -1.51
CA GLY A 148 3.77 4.06 -2.50
C GLY A 148 2.92 4.57 -3.67
N GLU A 149 2.38 5.79 -3.63
CA GLU A 149 1.29 6.21 -4.53
C GLU A 149 1.55 7.53 -5.28
N LEU A 150 2.82 7.82 -5.59
CA LEU A 150 3.26 9.06 -6.25
C LEU A 150 2.82 10.32 -5.48
N LEU A 151 2.56 10.17 -4.19
CA LEU A 151 2.50 11.31 -3.29
C LEU A 151 3.94 11.82 -3.23
N ILE A 152 4.15 13.09 -3.57
CA ILE A 152 5.44 13.76 -3.34
C ILE A 152 5.23 14.54 -2.05
N PRO A 153 5.37 13.89 -0.87
CA PRO A 153 5.21 14.58 0.40
C PRO A 153 6.32 15.63 0.54
N ASP A 154 5.96 16.79 1.08
CA ASP A 154 6.90 17.77 1.58
C ASP A 154 7.08 17.63 3.10
N GLN A 155 7.98 18.43 3.64
CA GLN A 155 8.25 18.45 5.08
C GLN A 155 7.00 18.86 5.88
N ASP A 156 6.25 19.83 5.37
CA ASP A 156 4.96 20.29 5.88
C ASP A 156 3.95 19.16 6.08
N PHE A 157 3.85 18.23 5.12
CA PHE A 157 2.99 17.05 5.25
C PHE A 157 3.44 16.13 6.40
N TYR A 158 4.75 15.89 6.54
CA TYR A 158 5.26 15.05 7.62
C TYR A 158 5.03 15.67 9.00
N GLU A 159 5.24 16.97 9.15
CA GLU A 159 4.92 17.71 10.38
C GLU A 159 3.43 17.64 10.70
N THR A 160 2.57 17.78 9.68
CA THR A 160 1.12 17.61 9.84
C THR A 160 0.78 16.21 10.36
N LEU A 161 1.43 15.15 9.86
CA LEU A 161 1.21 13.79 10.37
C LEU A 161 1.72 13.61 11.81
N GLU A 162 2.88 14.19 12.16
CA GLU A 162 3.41 14.17 13.53
C GLU A 162 2.43 14.84 14.49
N ASP A 163 1.88 16.01 14.15
CA ASP A 163 0.90 16.72 14.95
C ASP A 163 -0.41 15.92 15.12
N LEU A 164 -0.89 15.30 14.04
CA LEU A 164 -2.12 14.50 14.06
C LEU A 164 -1.99 13.25 14.95
N TYR A 165 -0.81 12.64 14.96
CA TYR A 165 -0.56 11.40 15.68
C TYR A 165 0.19 11.58 17.00
N TRP A 166 0.52 12.82 17.40
CA TRP A 166 1.27 13.12 18.63
C TRP A 166 0.68 12.47 19.89
N GLU A 167 -0.65 12.49 20.04
CA GLU A 167 -1.34 11.89 21.19
C GLU A 167 -1.70 10.40 21.00
N ILE A 168 -1.51 9.87 19.79
CA ILE A 168 -1.92 8.51 19.39
C ILE A 168 -0.72 7.57 19.39
N TRP A 169 0.40 8.02 18.83
CA TRP A 169 1.64 7.25 18.78
C TRP A 169 2.39 7.35 20.10
N SER A 170 2.88 6.20 20.55
CA SER A 170 3.85 6.16 21.63
C SER A 170 5.15 6.89 21.24
N PRO A 171 5.99 7.29 22.21
CA PRO A 171 7.30 7.88 21.92
C PRO A 171 8.18 7.02 21.00
N GLY A 172 8.10 5.69 21.13
CA GLY A 172 8.82 4.76 20.27
C GLY A 172 8.30 4.73 18.83
N GLU A 173 6.98 4.81 18.64
CA GLU A 173 6.35 4.90 17.32
C GLU A 173 6.68 6.23 16.63
N MET A 174 6.68 7.34 17.38
CA MET A 174 7.10 8.65 16.86
C MET A 174 8.57 8.62 16.41
N GLN A 175 9.46 8.02 17.23
CA GLN A 175 10.87 7.86 16.87
C GLN A 175 11.04 6.97 15.62
N GLN A 176 10.26 5.90 15.50
CA GLN A 176 10.25 5.04 14.32
C GLN A 176 9.85 5.82 13.07
N PHE A 177 8.78 6.62 13.14
CA PHE A 177 8.35 7.46 12.02
C PHE A 177 9.43 8.44 11.58
N GLN A 178 10.09 9.09 12.55
CA GLN A 178 11.17 10.03 12.31
C GLN A 178 12.39 9.37 11.66
N ALA A 179 12.76 8.18 12.10
CA ALA A 179 13.85 7.41 11.52
C ALA A 179 13.56 6.98 10.07
N LEU A 180 12.30 6.64 9.77
CA LEU A 180 11.87 6.26 8.41
C LEU A 180 11.90 7.46 7.45
N ARG A 181 11.48 8.66 7.88
CA ARG A 181 11.52 9.85 7.02
C ARG A 181 12.94 10.39 6.78
N ASN A 182 13.84 10.20 7.76
CA ASN A 182 15.24 10.69 7.71
C ASN A 182 16.25 9.54 7.88
N PRO A 183 16.41 8.66 6.86
CA PRO A 183 17.30 7.50 6.98
C PRO A 183 18.79 7.86 7.19
N SER A 184 19.19 9.10 6.89
CA SER A 184 20.55 9.61 7.07
C SER A 184 20.87 10.09 8.50
N ALA A 185 19.90 10.19 9.41
CA ALA A 185 20.12 10.59 10.79
C ALA A 185 20.49 9.43 11.74
N SER A 186 20.50 8.18 11.24
CA SER A 186 20.67 6.96 12.04
C SER A 186 22.03 6.27 11.87
N VAL A 187 22.97 6.85 11.12
CA VAL A 187 24.35 6.35 11.06
C VAL A 187 25.20 7.13 12.07
N PRO A 188 25.51 6.59 13.26
CA PRO A 188 26.54 7.18 14.08
C PRO A 188 27.87 7.08 13.32
N GLU A 189 28.49 8.22 13.04
CA GLU A 189 29.89 8.28 12.61
C GLU A 189 30.75 7.65 13.71
N HIS A 190 31.10 6.39 13.53
CA HIS A 190 32.18 5.77 14.30
C HIS A 190 33.49 6.37 13.80
N ASN A 191 34.00 7.38 14.53
CA ASN A 191 35.41 7.75 14.56
C ASN A 191 36.24 6.67 15.26
#